data_AF-A0A836QQ56-F1
#
_entry.id   AF-A0A836QQ56-F1
#
_cell.length_a   1.000
_cell.length_b   1.000
_cell.length_c   1.000
_cell.angle_alpha   90.00
_cell.angle_beta   90.00
_cell.angle_gamma   90.00
#
_symmetry.space_group_name_H-M   'P 1'
#
loop_
_entity.id
_entity.type
_entity.pdbx_description
1 polymer ?
#
loop_
_entity_poly.entity_id
_entity_poly.type
_entity_poly.pdbx_seq_one_letter_code
_entity_poly.pdbx_strand_id
1 'polypeptide(L)'
;LRNNPGGLLQSSIDILDMFLPKGEKLLTTKGRTKGSNRTFFAKKDPVVPSDIKVAILINEGSASASEIVSGAIQDLDRGVIIGRRSFGKGLVQSVYQLDEERRLKMTTAKYYIPSGRLIQNPGYTDEDITIDVSEQDTLFATVKGRKVKGGGGIMPDYEVEVHKYGPLTQECWRQGIFFTYVQKRKQNYSSFDEVLATEDLIEDFYVYLKEQDLDISLNGKSLYNDLKAKLSSIDSTNAELNSAFEIIDGFFVEKEASLFDKESEDIRKRLLAEFANHYNGKEGRIRFTLQSDEHVEKAISILEDQVAYRNVLRLENE
;
A
#
# COMPACT_ATOMS: atom_id res chain seq x y z
N LEU A 1 5.01 5.76 -4.92
CA LEU A 1 4.20 6.43 -3.88
C LEU A 1 3.43 5.46 -2.96
N ARG A 2 3.60 4.14 -3.09
CA ARG A 2 3.06 3.13 -2.14
C ARG A 2 3.35 3.50 -0.68
N ASN A 3 2.37 3.27 0.19
CA ASN A 3 2.42 3.53 1.63
C ASN A 3 2.83 4.97 2.02
N ASN A 4 2.60 5.93 1.13
CA ASN A 4 2.83 7.35 1.42
C ASN A 4 1.50 8.06 1.71
N PRO A 5 1.20 8.40 2.98
CA PRO A 5 -0.06 9.04 3.38
C PRO A 5 -0.19 10.51 2.91
N GLY A 6 0.81 11.00 2.18
CA GLY A 6 0.87 12.34 1.63
C GLY A 6 1.69 13.27 2.50
N GLY A 7 1.28 14.53 2.56
CA GLY A 7 2.05 15.58 3.21
C GLY A 7 1.51 16.95 2.84
N LEU A 8 2.41 17.91 2.65
CA LEU A 8 2.04 19.28 2.32
C LEU A 8 1.57 19.37 0.85
N LEU A 9 0.49 20.14 0.63
CA LEU A 9 -0.01 20.44 -0.71
C LEU A 9 1.09 21.07 -1.59
N GLN A 10 1.87 22.00 -1.02
CA GLN A 10 2.94 22.66 -1.77
C GLN A 10 3.98 21.67 -2.30
N SER A 11 4.33 20.65 -1.52
CA SER A 11 5.27 19.61 -1.97
C SER A 11 4.74 18.81 -3.16
N SER A 12 3.42 18.56 -3.23
CA SER A 12 2.84 17.93 -4.44
C SER A 12 2.93 18.81 -5.68
N ILE A 13 2.76 20.12 -5.52
CA ILE A 13 2.91 21.10 -6.60
C ILE A 13 4.36 21.15 -7.08
N ASP A 14 5.31 21.21 -6.14
CA ASP A 14 6.74 21.29 -6.45
C ASP A 14 7.24 20.02 -7.15
N ILE A 15 6.71 18.83 -6.79
CA ILE A 15 7.00 17.58 -7.49
C ILE A 15 6.41 17.63 -8.91
N LEU A 16 5.16 18.06 -9.06
CA LEU A 16 4.50 18.13 -10.38
C LEU A 16 5.20 19.12 -11.34
N ASP A 17 5.73 20.23 -10.81
CA ASP A 17 6.58 21.19 -11.54
C ASP A 17 7.80 20.52 -12.20
N MET A 18 8.28 19.40 -11.66
CA MET A 18 9.43 18.69 -12.25
C MET A 18 9.06 17.91 -13.51
N PHE A 19 7.78 17.56 -13.70
CA PHE A 19 7.33 16.65 -14.76
C PHE A 19 6.46 17.32 -15.83
N LEU A 20 5.81 18.44 -15.48
CA LEU A 20 4.75 19.04 -16.30
C LEU A 20 5.18 20.39 -16.88
N PRO A 21 4.74 20.74 -18.10
CA PRO A 21 5.06 22.01 -18.73
C PRO A 21 4.63 23.20 -17.88
N LYS A 22 5.41 24.29 -17.92
CA LYS A 22 5.04 25.55 -17.30
C LYS A 22 3.66 26.03 -17.77
N GLY A 23 2.82 26.45 -16.83
CA GLY A 23 1.45 26.89 -17.10
C GLY A 23 0.41 25.78 -17.11
N GLU A 24 0.82 24.51 -17.01
CA GLU A 24 -0.11 23.37 -16.94
C GLU A 24 -0.93 23.41 -15.65
N LYS A 25 -2.24 23.10 -15.73
CA LYS A 25 -3.13 23.16 -14.56
C LYS A 25 -2.95 21.90 -13.72
N LEU A 26 -2.49 22.05 -12.48
CA LEU A 26 -2.15 20.94 -11.59
C LEU A 26 -3.33 20.46 -10.74
N LEU A 27 -4.06 21.40 -10.15
CA LEU A 27 -5.27 21.13 -9.37
C LEU A 27 -6.08 22.41 -9.15
N THR A 28 -7.33 22.23 -8.72
CA THR A 28 -8.18 23.31 -8.20
C THR A 28 -8.72 22.94 -6.84
N THR A 29 -8.70 23.86 -5.89
CA THR A 29 -9.42 23.74 -4.62
C THR A 29 -10.73 24.49 -4.68
N LYS A 30 -11.80 23.92 -4.12
CA LYS A 30 -13.09 24.59 -3.96
C LYS A 30 -13.58 24.42 -2.52
N GLY A 31 -13.81 25.53 -1.83
CA GLY A 31 -14.30 25.57 -0.46
C GLY A 31 -15.46 26.55 -0.29
N ARG A 32 -15.91 26.73 0.95
CA ARG A 32 -17.07 27.60 1.27
C ARG A 32 -16.77 29.09 1.04
N THR A 33 -15.53 29.52 1.29
CA THR A 33 -15.13 30.92 1.13
C THR A 33 -14.40 31.13 -0.19
N LYS A 34 -14.48 32.34 -0.75
CA LYS A 34 -13.75 32.68 -1.99
C LYS A 34 -12.23 32.46 -1.86
N GLY A 35 -11.67 32.69 -0.67
CA GLY A 35 -10.23 32.48 -0.41
C GLY A 35 -9.79 31.00 -0.45
N SER A 36 -10.73 30.07 -0.24
CA SER A 36 -10.47 28.63 -0.38
C SER A 36 -10.52 28.14 -1.83
N ASN A 37 -10.97 28.98 -2.76
CA ASN A 37 -11.03 28.66 -4.18
C ASN A 37 -9.74 29.09 -4.86
N ARG A 38 -8.90 28.13 -5.24
CA ARG A 38 -7.59 28.40 -5.85
C ARG A 38 -7.34 27.41 -6.98
N THR A 39 -6.74 27.88 -8.06
CA THR A 39 -6.18 27.02 -9.11
C THR A 39 -4.67 27.11 -9.04
N PHE A 40 -4.02 25.95 -9.10
CA PHE A 40 -2.58 25.83 -9.06
C PHE A 40 -2.09 25.41 -10.43
N PHE A 41 -1.05 26.08 -10.90
CA PHE A 41 -0.41 25.84 -12.18
C PHE A 41 1.06 25.53 -11.98
N ALA A 42 1.64 24.78 -12.91
CA ALA A 42 3.06 24.59 -12.97
C ALA A 42 3.76 25.93 -13.22
N LYS A 43 4.81 26.24 -12.46
CA LYS A 43 5.50 27.53 -12.46
C LYS A 43 6.83 27.52 -13.19
N LYS A 44 7.44 26.34 -13.35
CA LYS A 44 8.77 26.15 -13.92
C LYS A 44 8.70 25.24 -15.14
N ASP A 45 9.74 25.32 -15.98
CA ASP A 45 9.93 24.33 -17.03
C ASP A 45 10.32 22.98 -16.41
N PRO A 46 9.79 21.86 -16.94
CA PRO A 46 10.00 20.54 -16.36
C PRO A 46 11.47 20.14 -16.46
N VAL A 47 12.00 19.59 -15.37
CA VAL A 47 13.37 19.04 -15.35
C VAL A 47 13.43 17.63 -15.92
N VAL A 48 12.30 16.91 -15.92
CA VAL A 48 12.19 15.57 -16.53
C VAL A 48 11.71 15.74 -17.97
N PRO A 49 12.52 15.38 -18.99
CA PRO A 49 12.16 15.50 -20.39
C PRO A 49 10.88 14.72 -20.74
N SER A 50 10.11 15.21 -21.71
CA SER A 50 8.80 14.64 -22.08
C SER A 50 8.88 13.25 -22.72
N ASP A 51 10.01 12.89 -23.31
CA ASP A 51 10.32 11.59 -23.92
C ASP A 51 10.71 10.52 -22.87
N ILE A 52 11.05 10.93 -21.65
CA ILE A 52 11.27 9.98 -20.54
C ILE A 52 9.92 9.44 -20.05
N LYS A 53 9.74 8.12 -20.20
CA LYS A 53 8.58 7.39 -19.70
C LYS A 53 8.56 7.39 -18.16
N VAL A 54 7.36 7.50 -17.59
CA VAL A 54 7.15 7.60 -16.14
C VAL A 54 6.08 6.60 -15.71
N ALA A 55 6.40 5.81 -14.69
CA ALA A 55 5.45 4.97 -13.98
C ALA A 55 5.41 5.37 -12.50
N ILE A 56 4.20 5.44 -11.92
CA ILE A 56 4.01 5.73 -10.50
C ILE A 56 3.33 4.53 -9.84
N LEU A 57 4.01 3.95 -8.85
CA LEU A 57 3.48 2.86 -8.04
C LEU A 57 2.61 3.39 -6.90
N ILE A 58 1.36 2.96 -6.81
CA ILE A 58 0.41 3.32 -5.74
C ILE A 58 -0.21 2.08 -5.09
N ASN A 59 -0.78 2.26 -3.91
CA ASN A 59 -1.60 1.27 -3.20
C ASN A 59 -2.57 1.99 -2.23
N GLU A 60 -3.33 1.23 -1.44
CA GLU A 60 -4.31 1.76 -0.49
C GLU A 60 -3.72 2.72 0.56
N GLY A 61 -2.42 2.63 0.85
CA GLY A 61 -1.71 3.56 1.74
C GLY A 61 -1.28 4.88 1.08
N SER A 62 -1.52 5.04 -0.22
CA SER A 62 -1.23 6.27 -0.97
C SER A 62 -2.37 7.27 -0.76
N ALA A 63 -2.11 8.40 -0.10
CA ALA A 63 -3.16 9.36 0.25
C ALA A 63 -2.75 10.82 0.00
N SER A 64 -3.76 11.70 -0.12
CA SER A 64 -3.61 13.16 -0.11
C SER A 64 -2.60 13.67 -1.15
N ALA A 65 -1.49 14.29 -0.75
CA ALA A 65 -0.46 14.79 -1.65
C ALA A 65 0.05 13.73 -2.65
N SER A 66 0.15 12.46 -2.24
CA SER A 66 0.51 11.36 -3.13
C SER A 66 -0.51 11.15 -4.25
N GLU A 67 -1.79 11.33 -3.94
CA GLU A 67 -2.89 11.18 -4.90
C GLU A 67 -3.02 12.38 -5.83
N ILE A 68 -2.64 13.58 -5.37
CA ILE A 68 -2.51 14.75 -6.23
C ILE A 68 -1.43 14.50 -7.28
N VAL A 69 -0.26 13.99 -6.87
CA VAL A 69 0.84 13.71 -7.80
C VAL A 69 0.45 12.60 -8.78
N SER A 70 0.00 11.44 -8.31
CA SER A 70 -0.38 10.33 -9.20
C SER A 70 -1.58 10.71 -10.08
N GLY A 71 -2.59 11.37 -9.53
CA GLY A 71 -3.78 11.79 -10.26
C GLY A 71 -3.48 12.81 -11.35
N ALA A 72 -2.67 13.83 -11.08
CA ALA A 72 -2.30 14.81 -12.10
C ALA A 72 -1.43 14.21 -13.21
N ILE A 73 -0.47 13.33 -12.88
CA ILE A 73 0.34 12.62 -13.88
C ILE A 73 -0.53 11.70 -14.76
N GLN A 74 -1.56 11.06 -14.17
CA GLN A 74 -2.53 10.25 -14.92
C GLN A 74 -3.42 11.13 -15.82
N ASP A 75 -4.04 12.16 -15.24
CA ASP A 75 -5.02 13.04 -15.91
C ASP A 75 -4.41 13.81 -17.08
N LEU A 76 -3.12 14.14 -17.00
CA LEU A 76 -2.38 14.87 -18.03
C LEU A 76 -1.64 13.93 -19.01
N ASP A 77 -1.87 12.62 -18.89
CA ASP A 77 -1.23 11.60 -19.73
C ASP A 77 0.30 11.71 -19.77
N ARG A 78 0.91 12.11 -18.63
CA ARG A 78 2.36 12.23 -18.48
C ARG A 78 3.01 10.90 -18.10
N GLY A 79 2.27 10.01 -17.47
CA GLY A 79 2.75 8.70 -17.04
C GLY A 79 1.62 7.72 -16.76
N VAL A 80 2.03 6.49 -16.46
CA VAL A 80 1.13 5.38 -16.11
C VAL A 80 1.12 5.14 -14.60
N ILE A 81 -0.03 4.77 -14.07
CA ILE A 81 -0.24 4.45 -12.66
C ILE A 81 -0.38 2.95 -12.52
N ILE A 82 0.39 2.35 -11.62
CA ILE A 82 0.47 0.90 -11.45
C ILE A 82 0.29 0.55 -9.98
N GLY A 83 -0.41 -0.54 -9.68
CA GLY A 83 -0.56 -1.07 -8.34
C GLY A 83 -2.03 -1.22 -7.96
N ARG A 84 -2.47 -0.58 -6.87
CA ARG A 84 -3.85 -0.68 -6.39
C ARG A 84 -4.48 0.67 -6.13
N ARG A 85 -5.81 0.69 -6.12
CA ARG A 85 -6.60 1.88 -5.81
C ARG A 85 -6.06 2.58 -4.56
N SER A 86 -5.84 3.89 -4.67
CA SER A 86 -5.35 4.71 -3.56
C SER A 86 -6.44 4.99 -2.51
N PHE A 87 -6.07 5.63 -1.42
CA PHE A 87 -6.93 5.82 -0.25
C PHE A 87 -8.24 6.60 -0.53
N GLY A 88 -8.16 7.66 -1.34
CA GLY A 88 -9.25 8.57 -1.67
C GLY A 88 -9.42 9.72 -0.70
N LYS A 89 -8.33 10.41 -0.32
CA LYS A 89 -8.42 11.62 0.52
C LYS A 89 -8.42 12.87 -0.35
N GLY A 90 -9.60 13.31 -0.76
CA GLY A 90 -9.89 14.48 -1.59
C GLY A 90 -10.07 15.81 -0.84
N LEU A 91 -9.75 15.87 0.44
CA LEU A 91 -10.00 17.02 1.32
C LEU A 91 -8.72 17.82 1.60
N VAL A 92 -8.84 19.13 1.61
CA VAL A 92 -7.78 20.08 1.99
C VAL A 92 -8.01 20.51 3.43
N GLN A 93 -6.97 20.39 4.24
CA GLN A 93 -6.95 20.86 5.62
C GLN A 93 -6.04 22.07 5.74
N SER A 94 -6.59 23.15 6.26
CA SER A 94 -5.83 24.36 6.61
C SER A 94 -5.49 24.33 8.10
N VAL A 95 -4.30 24.80 8.44
CA VAL A 95 -3.88 24.98 9.83
C VAL A 95 -3.99 26.46 10.17
N TYR A 96 -4.81 26.78 11.16
CA TYR A 96 -4.99 28.13 11.69
C TYR A 96 -4.28 28.22 13.03
N GLN A 97 -3.43 29.23 13.19
CA GLN A 97 -2.84 29.51 14.48
C GLN A 97 -3.89 30.18 15.38
N LEU A 98 -4.10 29.64 16.57
CA LEU A 98 -4.99 30.23 17.57
C LEU A 98 -4.19 31.12 18.52
N ASP A 99 -2.99 30.66 18.91
CA ASP A 99 -1.97 31.39 19.66
C ASP A 99 -0.59 30.75 19.44
N GLU A 100 0.40 31.07 20.27
CA GLU A 100 1.78 30.58 20.14
C GLU A 100 1.90 29.03 20.21
N GLU A 101 1.05 28.37 20.98
CA GLU A 101 1.14 26.93 21.24
C GLU A 101 0.07 26.12 20.52
N ARG A 102 -1.09 26.73 20.24
CA ARG A 102 -2.28 26.03 19.74
C ARG A 102 -2.55 26.31 18.28
N ARG A 103 -2.83 25.24 17.54
CA ARG A 103 -3.18 25.29 16.12
C ARG A 103 -4.45 24.48 15.87
N LEU A 104 -5.38 25.05 15.12
CA LEU A 104 -6.59 24.39 14.66
C LEU A 104 -6.37 23.85 13.24
N LYS A 105 -6.46 22.54 13.06
CA LYS A 105 -6.49 21.91 11.74
C LYS A 105 -7.94 21.69 11.31
N MET A 106 -8.39 22.43 10.31
CA MET A 106 -9.77 22.40 9.85
C MET A 106 -9.85 22.06 8.36
N THR A 107 -10.80 21.22 7.99
CA THR A 107 -11.10 20.94 6.57
C THR A 107 -11.82 22.15 5.97
N THR A 108 -11.26 22.71 4.91
CA THR A 108 -11.72 24.00 4.35
C THR A 108 -12.15 23.92 2.89
N ALA A 109 -11.69 22.89 2.17
CA ALA A 109 -11.96 22.73 0.75
C ALA A 109 -11.87 21.26 0.31
N LYS A 110 -12.44 20.99 -0.85
CA LYS A 110 -12.16 19.81 -1.68
C LYS A 110 -11.10 20.18 -2.70
N TYR A 111 -10.27 19.24 -3.14
CA TYR A 111 -9.44 19.42 -4.33
C TYR A 111 -9.92 18.57 -5.49
N TYR A 112 -9.70 19.08 -6.69
CA TYR A 112 -10.03 18.46 -7.97
C TYR A 112 -8.76 18.41 -8.80
N ILE A 113 -8.45 17.23 -9.33
CA ILE A 113 -7.30 17.00 -10.20
C ILE A 113 -7.62 17.42 -11.66
N PRO A 114 -6.65 17.47 -12.59
CA PRO A 114 -6.78 18.20 -13.85
C PRO A 114 -8.01 17.85 -14.71
N SER A 115 -8.46 16.59 -14.70
CA SER A 115 -9.68 16.14 -15.40
C SER A 115 -10.97 16.72 -14.81
N GLY A 116 -10.89 17.42 -13.68
CA GLY A 116 -12.01 17.97 -12.94
C GLY A 116 -12.63 17.00 -11.93
N ARG A 117 -12.08 15.78 -11.77
CA ARG A 117 -12.63 14.77 -10.86
C ARG A 117 -12.26 15.01 -9.41
N LEU A 118 -13.21 14.75 -8.51
CA LEU A 118 -13.00 14.63 -7.07
C LEU A 118 -12.68 13.17 -6.73
N ILE A 119 -11.59 12.92 -6.02
CA ILE A 119 -11.18 11.56 -5.68
C ILE A 119 -11.61 11.11 -4.27
N GLN A 120 -12.36 11.96 -3.55
CA GLN A 120 -12.78 11.68 -2.18
C GLN A 120 -13.51 10.34 -2.08
N ASN A 121 -13.07 9.48 -1.17
CA ASN A 121 -13.74 8.26 -0.81
C ASN A 121 -14.92 8.60 0.14
N PRO A 122 -16.16 8.22 -0.21
CA PRO A 122 -17.32 8.47 0.62
C PRO A 122 -17.27 7.69 1.95
N GLY A 123 -16.64 6.51 1.97
CA GLY A 123 -16.59 5.65 3.17
C GLY A 123 -15.67 6.16 4.29
N TYR A 124 -15.05 7.33 4.12
CA TYR A 124 -14.14 7.95 5.09
C TYR A 124 -14.69 9.22 5.74
N THR A 125 -15.94 9.56 5.46
CA THR A 125 -16.65 10.64 6.14
C THR A 125 -17.70 10.06 7.04
N ASP A 126 -17.72 10.51 8.31
CA ASP A 126 -18.76 10.15 9.28
C ASP A 126 -20.15 10.32 8.65
N GLU A 127 -21.08 9.44 8.98
CA GLU A 127 -22.45 9.44 8.44
C GLU A 127 -23.15 10.80 8.62
N ASP A 128 -22.74 11.60 9.60
CA ASP A 128 -23.23 12.95 9.89
C ASP A 128 -22.67 14.05 8.97
N ILE A 129 -21.58 13.79 8.24
CA ILE A 129 -21.06 14.69 7.22
C ILE A 129 -21.69 14.32 5.89
N THR A 130 -22.85 14.92 5.62
CA THR A 130 -23.48 14.92 4.28
C THR A 130 -22.57 15.64 3.29
N ILE A 131 -21.54 14.95 2.82
CA ILE A 131 -20.88 15.30 1.58
C ILE A 131 -21.89 14.96 0.50
N ASP A 132 -22.28 15.93 -0.32
CA ASP A 132 -22.98 15.64 -1.56
C ASP A 132 -22.09 14.72 -2.42
N VAL A 133 -22.39 13.41 -2.34
CA VAL A 133 -21.76 12.29 -3.01
C VAL A 133 -22.54 11.89 -4.27
N SER A 134 -23.47 12.73 -4.74
CA SER A 134 -24.33 12.48 -5.90
C SER A 134 -23.58 12.19 -7.21
N GLU A 135 -22.27 12.45 -7.27
CA GLU A 135 -21.39 12.12 -8.40
C GLU A 135 -20.45 10.93 -8.09
N GLN A 136 -20.94 9.91 -7.39
CA GLN A 136 -20.26 8.63 -7.34
C GLN A 136 -20.24 8.03 -8.75
N ASP A 137 -19.03 7.78 -9.25
CA ASP A 137 -18.79 7.12 -10.53
C ASP A 137 -19.06 7.96 -11.79
N THR A 138 -18.93 9.30 -11.71
CA THR A 138 -18.87 10.11 -12.94
C THR A 138 -17.63 9.70 -13.73
N LEU A 139 -17.85 9.28 -14.98
CA LEU A 139 -16.79 8.96 -15.92
C LEU A 139 -16.15 10.27 -16.38
N PHE A 140 -14.86 10.40 -16.14
CA PHE A 140 -14.04 11.49 -16.64
C PHE A 140 -13.10 10.98 -17.73
N ALA A 141 -12.44 11.91 -18.40
CA ALA A 141 -11.41 11.62 -19.36
C ALA A 141 -10.14 12.39 -19.00
N THR A 142 -8.98 11.75 -19.20
CA THR A 142 -7.69 12.44 -19.23
C THR A 142 -7.62 13.37 -20.45
N VAL A 143 -6.59 14.20 -20.55
CA VAL A 143 -6.43 15.16 -21.66
C VAL A 143 -6.39 14.49 -23.04
N LYS A 144 -5.92 13.23 -23.14
CA LYS A 144 -5.92 12.41 -24.37
C LYS A 144 -7.07 11.40 -24.42
N GLY A 145 -8.07 11.54 -23.55
CA GLY A 145 -9.32 10.80 -23.63
C GLY A 145 -9.36 9.46 -22.88
N ARG A 146 -8.32 9.10 -22.12
CA ARG A 146 -8.31 7.86 -21.33
C ARG A 146 -9.41 7.93 -20.27
N LYS A 147 -10.21 6.87 -20.16
CA LYS A 147 -11.33 6.82 -19.20
C LYS A 147 -10.78 6.72 -17.78
N VAL A 148 -11.21 7.63 -16.92
CA VAL A 148 -10.84 7.66 -15.51
C VAL A 148 -12.07 7.93 -14.65
N LYS A 149 -12.07 7.48 -13.40
CA LYS A 149 -13.22 7.60 -12.50
C LYS A 149 -12.94 8.58 -11.36
N GLY A 150 -13.94 9.37 -10.99
CA GLY A 150 -13.97 10.07 -9.71
C GLY A 150 -14.39 9.13 -8.56
N GLY A 151 -14.20 9.58 -7.33
CA GLY A 151 -14.61 8.87 -6.12
C GLY A 151 -13.69 7.69 -5.75
N GLY A 152 -13.37 7.61 -4.45
CA GLY A 152 -12.66 6.45 -3.90
C GLY A 152 -11.18 6.32 -4.31
N GLY A 153 -10.49 7.43 -4.56
CA GLY A 153 -9.06 7.44 -4.89
C GLY A 153 -8.72 7.34 -6.37
N ILE A 154 -7.43 7.30 -6.65
CA ILE A 154 -6.84 7.07 -7.96
C ILE A 154 -6.88 5.57 -8.25
N MET A 155 -7.61 5.21 -9.30
CA MET A 155 -7.56 3.87 -9.87
C MET A 155 -6.30 3.73 -10.74
N PRO A 156 -5.46 2.70 -10.54
CA PRO A 156 -4.32 2.45 -11.42
C PRO A 156 -4.77 2.11 -12.85
N ASP A 157 -3.89 2.38 -13.82
CA ASP A 157 -4.05 1.93 -15.20
C ASP A 157 -3.76 0.43 -15.33
N TYR A 158 -2.84 -0.08 -14.51
CA TYR A 158 -2.56 -1.51 -14.37
C TYR A 158 -2.67 -1.92 -12.91
N GLU A 159 -3.63 -2.81 -12.64
CA GLU A 159 -3.76 -3.41 -11.32
C GLU A 159 -2.70 -4.49 -11.10
N VAL A 160 -2.14 -4.54 -9.89
CA VAL A 160 -1.23 -5.58 -9.44
C VAL A 160 -1.86 -6.21 -8.21
N GLU A 161 -2.05 -7.53 -8.24
CA GLU A 161 -2.51 -8.25 -7.06
C GLU A 161 -1.45 -8.20 -5.96
N VAL A 162 -1.86 -8.18 -4.69
CA VAL A 162 -0.89 -8.23 -3.59
C VAL A 162 -0.69 -9.68 -3.22
N HIS A 163 0.57 -10.12 -3.24
CA HIS A 163 0.95 -11.35 -2.56
C HIS A 163 0.56 -11.30 -1.07
N LYS A 164 -0.39 -12.14 -0.67
CA LYS A 164 -0.87 -12.21 0.71
C LYS A 164 -0.05 -13.23 1.48
N TYR A 165 0.79 -12.75 2.39
CA TYR A 165 1.49 -13.61 3.34
C TYR A 165 0.50 -14.45 4.14
N GLY A 166 0.85 -15.72 4.35
CA GLY A 166 0.06 -16.62 5.18
C GLY A 166 0.11 -16.25 6.67
N PRO A 167 -0.77 -16.85 7.48
CA PRO A 167 -0.93 -16.51 8.90
C PRO A 167 0.36 -16.73 9.71
N LEU A 168 1.16 -17.74 9.41
CA LEU A 168 2.39 -17.99 10.16
C LEU A 168 3.42 -16.88 9.92
N THR A 169 3.64 -16.52 8.66
CA THR A 169 4.57 -15.46 8.25
C THR A 169 4.14 -14.11 8.83
N GLN A 170 2.84 -13.81 8.79
CA GLN A 170 2.29 -12.59 9.38
C GLN A 170 2.54 -12.54 10.89
N GLU A 171 2.32 -13.65 11.59
CA GLU A 171 2.50 -13.71 13.04
C GLU A 171 3.98 -13.61 13.43
N CYS A 172 4.87 -14.30 12.70
CA CYS A 172 6.31 -14.14 12.85
C CYS A 172 6.76 -12.69 12.67
N TRP A 173 6.16 -11.97 11.72
CA TRP A 173 6.46 -10.56 11.53
C TRP A 173 5.92 -9.70 12.67
N ARG A 174 4.66 -9.91 13.08
CA ARG A 174 3.98 -9.16 14.15
C ARG A 174 4.73 -9.26 15.48
N GLN A 175 5.21 -10.44 15.83
CA GLN A 175 5.98 -10.69 17.05
C GLN A 175 7.48 -10.36 16.92
N GLY A 176 7.94 -9.93 15.73
CA GLY A 176 9.35 -9.59 15.51
C GLY A 176 10.31 -10.79 15.51
N ILE A 177 9.80 -11.99 15.22
CA ILE A 177 10.58 -13.25 15.23
C ILE A 177 11.70 -13.22 14.20
N PHE A 178 11.45 -12.71 12.99
CA PHE A 178 12.49 -12.59 11.97
C PHE A 178 13.68 -11.75 12.46
N PHE A 179 13.40 -10.63 13.13
CA PHE A 179 14.43 -9.78 13.70
C PHE A 179 15.20 -10.49 14.81
N THR A 180 14.51 -11.13 15.76
CA THR A 180 15.19 -11.80 16.88
C THR A 180 16.02 -12.99 16.41
N TYR A 181 15.54 -13.75 15.42
CA TYR A 181 16.29 -14.83 14.79
C TYR A 181 17.59 -14.31 14.17
N VAL A 182 17.52 -13.30 13.30
CA VAL A 182 18.69 -12.69 12.66
C VAL A 182 19.70 -12.21 13.70
N GLN A 183 19.24 -11.56 14.77
CA GLN A 183 20.12 -11.09 15.84
C GLN A 183 20.84 -12.21 16.60
N LYS A 184 20.23 -13.40 16.69
CA LYS A 184 20.84 -14.60 17.31
C LYS A 184 21.78 -15.34 16.35
N ARG A 185 21.48 -15.36 15.05
CA ARG A 185 22.23 -16.13 14.04
C ARG A 185 23.27 -15.35 13.24
N LYS A 186 23.28 -14.02 13.31
CA LYS A 186 24.23 -13.16 12.58
C LYS A 186 25.71 -13.50 12.77
N GLN A 187 26.11 -14.08 13.91
CA GLN A 187 27.52 -14.44 14.13
C GLN A 187 27.95 -15.69 13.36
N ASN A 188 26.99 -16.46 12.84
CA ASN A 188 27.27 -17.66 12.05
C ASN A 188 27.66 -17.33 10.61
N TYR A 189 27.49 -16.08 10.17
CA TYR A 189 27.74 -15.66 8.80
C TYR A 189 28.63 -14.41 8.78
N SER A 190 29.60 -14.40 7.88
CA SER A 190 30.54 -13.30 7.68
C SER A 190 29.97 -12.24 6.74
N SER A 191 28.99 -12.60 5.89
CA SER A 191 28.40 -11.71 4.89
C SER A 191 26.97 -12.09 4.52
N PHE A 192 26.25 -11.19 3.84
CA PHE A 192 24.92 -11.49 3.30
C PHE A 192 24.96 -12.54 2.17
N ASP A 193 25.99 -12.53 1.33
CA ASP A 193 26.14 -13.52 0.25
C ASP A 193 26.30 -14.94 0.79
N GLU A 194 26.95 -15.09 1.94
CA GLU A 194 27.03 -16.37 2.64
C GLU A 194 25.66 -16.84 3.11
N VAL A 195 24.85 -15.96 3.70
CA VAL A 195 23.45 -16.28 4.10
C VAL A 195 22.61 -16.69 2.89
N LEU A 196 22.77 -16.02 1.75
CA LEU A 196 22.05 -16.34 0.52
C LEU A 196 22.38 -17.75 0.01
N ALA A 197 23.63 -18.18 0.18
CA ALA A 197 24.14 -19.49 -0.23
C ALA A 197 23.80 -20.61 0.79
N THR A 198 23.34 -20.27 1.99
CA THR A 198 22.95 -21.25 3.01
C THR A 198 21.70 -22.02 2.57
N GLU A 199 21.85 -23.34 2.42
CA GLU A 199 20.77 -24.26 2.04
C GLU A 199 19.83 -24.55 3.21
N ASP A 200 20.37 -24.71 4.43
CA ASP A 200 19.64 -25.14 5.63
C ASP A 200 19.04 -23.99 6.47
N LEU A 201 18.97 -22.78 5.90
CA LEU A 201 18.49 -21.58 6.59
C LEU A 201 17.05 -21.74 7.09
N ILE A 202 16.21 -22.40 6.31
CA ILE A 202 14.80 -22.61 6.64
C ILE A 202 14.64 -23.68 7.73
N GLU A 203 15.41 -24.77 7.66
CA GLU A 203 15.42 -25.80 8.69
C GLU A 203 15.92 -25.26 10.04
N ASP A 204 16.99 -24.46 10.08
CA ASP A 204 17.44 -23.81 11.32
C ASP A 204 16.38 -22.83 11.85
N PHE A 205 15.72 -22.07 10.96
CA PHE A 205 14.61 -21.20 11.38
C PHE A 205 13.42 -22.00 11.93
N TYR A 206 13.09 -23.15 11.35
CA TYR A 206 12.02 -24.03 11.86
C TYR A 206 12.31 -24.51 13.29
N VAL A 207 13.55 -24.94 13.55
CA VAL A 207 13.99 -25.36 14.89
C VAL A 207 13.88 -24.20 15.86
N TYR A 208 14.34 -23.01 15.47
CA TYR A 208 14.21 -21.79 16.27
C TYR A 208 12.75 -21.46 16.61
N LEU A 209 11.86 -21.66 15.63
CA LEU A 209 10.45 -21.33 15.75
C LEU A 209 9.72 -22.21 16.77
N LYS A 210 10.10 -23.50 16.88
CA LYS A 210 9.55 -24.42 17.88
C LYS A 210 9.85 -24.03 19.33
N GLU A 211 10.89 -23.23 19.54
CA GLU A 211 11.25 -22.70 20.86
C GLU A 211 10.48 -21.42 21.19
N GLN A 212 9.74 -20.84 20.23
CA GLN A 212 8.96 -19.63 20.44
C GLN A 212 7.52 -19.96 20.83
N ASP A 213 6.95 -19.15 21.72
CA ASP A 213 5.53 -19.21 22.06
C ASP A 213 4.72 -18.47 20.99
N LEU A 214 4.26 -19.21 19.98
CA LEU A 214 3.55 -18.68 18.82
C LEU A 214 2.04 -18.88 18.94
N ASP A 215 1.31 -17.78 19.10
CA ASP A 215 -0.14 -17.79 18.94
C ASP A 215 -0.53 -17.47 17.50
N ILE A 216 -0.65 -18.51 16.67
CA ILE A 216 -1.03 -18.37 15.26
C ILE A 216 -2.52 -18.02 15.18
N SER A 217 -2.80 -16.80 14.72
CA SER A 217 -4.16 -16.33 14.48
C SER A 217 -4.71 -16.91 13.17
N LEU A 218 -5.33 -18.10 13.26
CA LEU A 218 -6.09 -18.67 12.16
C LEU A 218 -7.51 -18.09 12.10
N ASN A 219 -7.97 -17.77 10.88
CA ASN A 219 -9.34 -17.31 10.65
C ASN A 219 -10.35 -18.30 11.27
N GLY A 220 -11.25 -17.77 12.10
CA GLY A 220 -12.26 -18.56 12.81
C GLY A 220 -11.80 -19.20 14.12
N LYS A 221 -10.49 -19.31 14.41
CA LYS A 221 -9.97 -19.92 15.64
C LYS A 221 -10.40 -19.16 16.89
N SER A 222 -10.32 -17.82 16.87
CA SER A 222 -10.80 -16.99 17.99
C SER A 222 -12.30 -17.16 18.23
N LEU A 223 -13.11 -17.13 17.17
CA LEU A 223 -14.57 -17.31 17.29
C LEU A 223 -14.92 -18.70 17.81
N TYR A 224 -14.18 -19.72 17.37
CA TYR A 224 -14.31 -21.08 17.86
C TYR A 224 -13.93 -21.20 19.34
N ASN A 225 -12.84 -20.58 19.77
CA ASN A 225 -12.44 -20.57 21.18
C ASN A 225 -13.51 -19.89 22.06
N ASP A 226 -14.10 -18.78 21.59
CA ASP A 226 -15.20 -18.11 22.28
C ASP A 226 -16.46 -19.00 22.35
N LEU A 227 -16.78 -19.69 21.26
CA LEU A 227 -17.90 -20.64 21.20
C LEU A 227 -17.67 -21.80 22.18
N LYS A 228 -16.47 -22.38 22.17
CA LYS A 228 -16.04 -23.47 23.05
C LYS A 228 -16.18 -23.05 24.51
N ALA A 229 -15.64 -21.90 24.88
CA ALA A 229 -15.76 -21.37 26.24
C ALA A 229 -17.22 -21.17 26.66
N LYS A 230 -18.07 -20.61 25.79
CA LYS A 230 -19.50 -20.40 26.08
C LYS A 230 -20.25 -21.71 26.27
N LEU A 231 -20.05 -22.69 25.40
CA LEU A 231 -20.74 -23.99 25.50
C LEU A 231 -20.23 -24.83 26.68
N SER A 232 -18.93 -24.82 26.95
CA SER A 232 -18.36 -25.48 28.15
C SER A 232 -18.85 -24.85 29.45
N SER A 233 -19.23 -23.57 29.46
CA SER A 233 -19.84 -22.94 30.63
C SER A 233 -21.26 -23.43 30.92
N ILE A 234 -21.96 -23.98 29.91
CA ILE A 234 -23.29 -24.58 30.06
C ILE A 234 -23.16 -25.99 30.64
N ASP A 235 -22.32 -26.84 30.03
CA ASP A 235 -22.00 -28.18 30.51
C ASP A 235 -20.62 -28.60 30.01
N SER A 236 -19.62 -28.59 30.90
CA SER A 236 -18.24 -28.99 30.58
C SER A 236 -18.04 -30.51 30.58
N THR A 237 -19.01 -31.27 31.10
CA THR A 237 -18.94 -32.73 31.26
C THR A 237 -19.59 -33.48 30.10
N ASN A 238 -20.25 -32.78 29.18
CA ASN A 238 -20.92 -33.37 28.04
C ASN A 238 -19.92 -34.04 27.07
N ALA A 239 -20.01 -35.36 26.94
CA ALA A 239 -19.07 -36.16 26.15
C ALA A 239 -19.17 -35.90 24.63
N GLU A 240 -20.38 -35.68 24.10
CA GLU A 240 -20.59 -35.40 22.68
C GLU A 240 -19.99 -34.04 22.30
N LEU A 241 -20.20 -33.04 23.16
CA LEU A 241 -19.65 -31.70 22.99
C LEU A 241 -18.12 -31.70 23.04
N ASN A 242 -17.53 -32.37 24.02
CA ASN A 242 -16.07 -32.48 24.14
C ASN A 242 -15.45 -33.20 22.95
N SER A 243 -16.08 -34.28 22.47
CA SER A 243 -15.63 -34.99 21.26
C SER A 243 -15.66 -34.09 20.02
N ALA A 244 -16.70 -33.25 19.88
CA ALA A 244 -16.77 -32.29 18.78
C ALA A 244 -15.67 -31.23 18.86
N PHE A 245 -15.33 -30.74 20.06
CA PHE A 245 -14.21 -29.82 20.24
C PHE A 245 -12.88 -30.46 19.89
N GLU A 246 -12.62 -31.70 20.30
CA GLU A 246 -11.37 -32.40 19.96
C GLU A 246 -11.18 -32.53 18.44
N ILE A 247 -12.26 -32.79 17.69
CA ILE A 247 -12.22 -32.84 16.22
C ILE A 247 -11.83 -31.49 15.62
N ILE A 248 -12.43 -30.40 16.09
CA ILE A 248 -12.15 -29.05 15.59
C ILE A 248 -10.75 -28.59 16.01
N ASP A 249 -10.34 -28.89 17.25
CA ASP A 249 -8.98 -28.63 17.74
C ASP A 249 -7.97 -29.36 16.84
N GLY A 250 -8.21 -30.64 16.54
CA GLY A 250 -7.38 -31.44 15.64
C GLY A 250 -7.26 -30.83 14.24
N PHE A 251 -8.35 -30.29 13.69
CA PHE A 251 -8.32 -29.56 12.42
C PHE A 251 -7.37 -28.34 12.47
N PHE A 252 -7.43 -27.52 13.53
CA PHE A 252 -6.53 -26.37 13.67
C PHE A 252 -5.07 -26.82 13.84
N VAL A 253 -4.81 -27.84 14.65
CA VAL A 253 -3.46 -28.41 14.83
C VAL A 253 -2.88 -28.92 13.50
N GLU A 254 -3.67 -29.66 12.71
CA GLU A 254 -3.24 -30.14 11.39
C GLU A 254 -2.96 -28.98 10.43
N LYS A 255 -3.82 -27.95 10.43
CA LYS A 255 -3.60 -26.76 9.61
C LYS A 255 -2.31 -26.06 10.00
N GLU A 256 -2.08 -25.81 11.28
CA GLU A 256 -0.87 -25.16 11.81
C GLU A 256 0.40 -25.94 11.47
N ALA A 257 0.37 -27.28 11.64
CA ALA A 257 1.50 -28.14 11.30
C ALA A 257 1.91 -28.02 9.82
N SER A 258 0.95 -27.78 8.92
CA SER A 258 1.20 -27.62 7.48
C SER A 258 1.62 -26.21 7.05
N LEU A 259 1.52 -25.19 7.91
CA LEU A 259 1.75 -23.79 7.52
C LEU A 259 3.22 -23.55 7.17
N PHE A 260 4.14 -24.12 7.95
CA PHE A 260 5.57 -23.89 7.75
C PHE A 260 6.02 -24.29 6.34
N ASP A 261 5.65 -25.49 5.89
CA ASP A 261 6.01 -25.96 4.56
C ASP A 261 5.40 -25.09 3.46
N LYS A 262 4.12 -24.71 3.61
CA LYS A 262 3.39 -23.88 2.65
C LYS A 262 3.91 -22.45 2.54
N GLU A 263 4.42 -21.91 3.64
CA GLU A 263 4.87 -20.52 3.74
C GLU A 263 6.40 -20.39 3.72
N SER A 264 7.13 -21.51 3.55
CA SER A 264 8.60 -21.58 3.60
C SER A 264 9.29 -20.57 2.68
N GLU A 265 8.82 -20.40 1.45
CA GLU A 265 9.35 -19.42 0.50
C GLU A 265 9.18 -17.97 0.98
N ASP A 266 8.03 -17.64 1.56
CA ASP A 266 7.75 -16.30 2.10
C ASP A 266 8.58 -16.02 3.35
N ILE A 267 8.67 -17.01 4.23
CA ILE A 267 9.53 -17.00 5.41
C ILE A 267 10.98 -16.78 4.99
N ARG A 268 11.46 -17.51 3.96
CA ARG A 268 12.83 -17.39 3.44
C ARG A 268 13.10 -15.99 2.92
N LYS A 269 12.23 -15.49 2.05
CA LYS A 269 12.33 -14.11 1.51
C LYS A 269 12.37 -13.09 2.64
N ARG A 270 11.55 -13.27 3.68
CA ARG A 270 11.50 -12.33 4.79
C ARG A 270 12.76 -12.37 5.65
N LEU A 271 13.29 -13.56 5.94
CA LEU A 271 14.56 -13.73 6.63
C LEU A 271 15.70 -13.06 5.86
N LEU A 272 15.81 -13.33 4.57
CA LEU A 272 16.84 -12.75 3.72
C LEU A 272 16.73 -11.22 3.66
N ALA A 273 15.52 -10.66 3.61
CA ALA A 273 15.32 -9.22 3.68
C ALA A 273 15.81 -8.62 5.02
N GLU A 274 15.60 -9.30 6.15
CA GLU A 274 16.12 -8.86 7.44
C GLU A 274 17.64 -9.04 7.57
N PHE A 275 18.23 -10.11 7.01
CA PHE A 275 19.69 -10.25 6.93
C PHE A 275 20.33 -9.20 6.02
N ALA A 276 19.73 -8.91 4.86
CA ALA A 276 20.17 -7.83 3.98
C ALA A 276 20.15 -6.48 4.72
N ASN A 277 19.12 -6.25 5.53
CA ASN A 277 19.06 -5.06 6.40
C ASN A 277 20.19 -5.03 7.43
N HIS A 278 20.52 -6.19 8.02
CA HIS A 278 21.58 -6.31 9.00
C HIS A 278 22.96 -5.98 8.41
N TYR A 279 23.33 -6.61 7.29
CA TYR A 279 24.67 -6.48 6.70
C TYR A 279 24.85 -5.25 5.80
N ASN A 280 23.80 -4.82 5.12
CA ASN A 280 23.86 -3.77 4.09
C ASN A 280 22.91 -2.60 4.38
N GLY A 281 22.35 -2.55 5.59
CA GLY A 281 21.46 -1.50 6.02
C GLY A 281 20.14 -1.47 5.24
N LYS A 282 19.41 -0.37 5.42
CA LYS A 282 18.11 -0.16 4.77
C LYS A 282 18.19 -0.26 3.24
N GLU A 283 19.29 0.22 2.65
CA GLU A 283 19.51 0.18 1.20
C GLU A 283 19.66 -1.26 0.69
N GLY A 284 20.40 -2.11 1.40
CA GLY A 284 20.52 -3.53 1.07
C GLY A 284 19.19 -4.25 1.10
N ARG A 285 18.39 -4.04 2.15
CA ARG A 285 17.03 -4.59 2.22
C ARG A 285 16.18 -4.15 1.04
N ILE A 286 16.19 -2.85 0.73
CA ILE A 286 15.43 -2.31 -0.42
C ILE A 286 15.89 -3.01 -1.70
N ARG A 287 17.19 -3.04 -1.97
CA ARG A 287 17.75 -3.67 -3.17
C ARG A 287 17.32 -5.13 -3.32
N PHE A 288 17.39 -5.92 -2.24
CA PHE A 288 16.97 -7.31 -2.25
C PHE A 288 15.46 -7.43 -2.53
N THR A 289 14.62 -6.71 -1.77
CA THR A 289 13.16 -6.79 -1.93
C THR A 289 12.65 -6.31 -3.29
N LEU A 290 13.36 -5.38 -3.95
CA LEU A 290 12.99 -4.89 -5.27
C LEU A 290 13.14 -5.94 -6.38
N GLN A 291 13.97 -6.98 -6.18
CA GLN A 291 14.22 -8.01 -7.19
C GLN A 291 13.02 -8.92 -7.45
N SER A 292 12.10 -9.00 -6.49
CA SER A 292 10.88 -9.82 -6.58
C SER A 292 9.63 -8.99 -6.26
N ASP A 293 9.69 -7.67 -6.48
CA ASP A 293 8.56 -6.78 -6.23
C ASP A 293 7.66 -6.73 -7.46
N GLU A 294 6.51 -7.38 -7.38
CA GLU A 294 5.54 -7.51 -8.48
C GLU A 294 5.12 -6.15 -9.08
N HIS A 295 5.10 -5.07 -8.28
CA HIS A 295 4.75 -3.74 -8.80
C HIS A 295 5.89 -3.17 -9.64
N VAL A 296 7.13 -3.41 -9.23
CA VAL A 296 8.33 -2.95 -9.93
C VAL A 296 8.52 -3.76 -11.20
N GLU A 297 8.38 -5.08 -11.16
CA GLU A 297 8.38 -5.94 -12.34
C GLU A 297 7.31 -5.52 -13.34
N LYS A 298 6.08 -5.25 -12.86
CA LYS A 298 5.02 -4.72 -13.72
C LYS A 298 5.38 -3.36 -14.31
N ALA A 299 5.99 -2.46 -13.54
CA ALA A 299 6.43 -1.18 -14.06
C ALA A 299 7.51 -1.32 -15.13
N ILE A 300 8.52 -2.15 -14.91
CA ILE A 300 9.59 -2.41 -15.88
C ILE A 300 8.98 -2.95 -17.18
N SER A 301 8.15 -3.99 -17.11
CA SER A 301 7.53 -4.57 -18.31
C SER A 301 6.72 -3.55 -19.13
N ILE A 302 5.97 -2.66 -18.46
CA ILE A 302 5.20 -1.61 -19.13
C ILE A 302 6.10 -0.49 -19.69
N LEU A 303 7.19 -0.15 -19.00
CA LEU A 303 8.11 0.89 -19.47
C LEU A 303 8.98 0.40 -20.63
N GLU A 304 9.29 -0.89 -20.71
CA GLU A 304 10.03 -1.50 -21.82
C GLU A 304 9.15 -1.70 -23.06
N ASP A 305 7.88 -2.08 -22.89
CA ASP A 305 6.93 -2.23 -23.99
C ASP A 305 6.42 -0.85 -24.48
N GLN A 306 6.97 -0.38 -25.60
CA GLN A 306 6.55 0.89 -26.22
C GLN A 306 5.08 0.89 -26.64
N VAL A 307 4.56 -0.23 -27.14
CA VAL A 307 3.19 -0.32 -27.63
C VAL A 307 2.22 -0.29 -26.45
N ALA A 308 2.46 -1.08 -25.41
CA ALA A 308 1.64 -1.07 -24.20
C ALA A 308 1.62 0.33 -23.55
N TYR A 309 2.79 0.96 -23.39
CA TYR A 309 2.89 2.29 -22.79
C TYR A 309 2.12 3.35 -23.60
N ARG A 310 2.31 3.39 -24.93
CA ARG A 310 1.62 4.37 -25.81
C ARG A 310 0.12 4.13 -25.85
N ASN A 311 -0.32 2.87 -25.89
CA ASN A 311 -1.73 2.51 -25.92
C ASN A 311 -2.49 3.00 -24.69
N VAL A 312 -1.89 2.85 -23.49
CA VAL A 312 -2.53 3.35 -22.26
C VAL A 312 -2.65 4.87 -22.25
N LEU A 313 -1.60 5.56 -22.70
CA LEU A 313 -1.60 7.03 -22.78
C LEU A 313 -2.39 7.57 -23.97
N ARG A 314 -2.97 6.69 -24.82
CA ARG A 314 -3.62 7.04 -26.10
C ARG A 314 -2.77 7.99 -26.95
N LEU A 315 -1.47 7.73 -27.00
CA LEU A 315 -0.57 8.42 -27.92
C LEU A 315 -0.84 7.86 -29.32
N GLU A 316 -1.07 8.73 -30.32
CA GLU A 316 -1.15 8.29 -31.73
C GLU A 316 0.13 7.53 -32.09
N ASN A 317 0.02 6.46 -32.87
CA ASN A 317 1.20 5.78 -33.40
C ASN A 317 1.78 6.67 -34.50
N GLU A 318 2.95 7.27 -34.26
CA GLU A 318 3.77 7.88 -35.31
C GLU A 318 4.50 6.81 -36.10
#